data_AF-A0A7C1WRT4-F1
#
_entry.id   AF-A0A7C1WRT4-F1
#
_cell.length_a   1.000
_cell.length_b   1.000
_cell.length_c   1.000
_cell.angle_alpha   90.00
_cell.angle_beta   90.00
_cell.angle_gamma   90.00
#
_symmetry.space_group_name_H-M   'P 1'
#
loop_
_entity.id
_entity.type
_entity.pdbx_description
1 polymer ?
#
loop_
_entity_poly.entity_id
_entity_poly.type
_entity_poly.pdbx_seq_one_letter_code
_entity_poly.pdbx_strand_id
1 'polypeptide(L)'
;DVYRYITGQIGTKTFTSFPTNSNPCSGCHNVHIAKRNKAYPGDPTYTAISKPSDHSALWGDGNPDERMSSAAYGTSYQPPLYYTPSTNLEPDGASSDRATQAGKTPDYVTFCTACHTSTASSVWSTTLGGWLKSINWSSTGDYHGQRNGGGGKEAPYNYSNNFVLACTDCHEPHGSPSYRYLIRKEVNGGATDFSGNTRAYWDSLCNRCHPSKLSSHHGSKLCSECHYHGNNF
;
A
#
# COMPACT_ATOMS: atom_id res chain seq x y z
N ASP A 1 -4.93 11.94 -16.78
CA ASP A 1 -4.33 10.67 -17.26
C ASP A 1 -5.00 9.45 -16.61
N VAL A 2 -5.22 9.45 -15.31
CA VAL A 2 -6.25 8.70 -14.58
C VAL A 2 -7.61 9.03 -15.21
N TYR A 3 -7.92 10.30 -15.43
CA TYR A 3 -9.12 10.72 -16.19
C TYR A 3 -9.30 9.97 -17.53
N ARG A 4 -8.24 9.88 -18.35
CA ARG A 4 -8.30 9.17 -19.65
C ARG A 4 -8.45 7.67 -19.47
N TYR A 5 -7.84 7.12 -18.42
CA TYR A 5 -7.96 5.71 -18.04
C TYR A 5 -9.35 5.34 -17.52
N ILE A 6 -10.11 6.32 -17.00
CA ILE A 6 -11.45 6.16 -16.44
C ILE A 6 -12.53 6.38 -17.50
N THR A 7 -12.28 7.26 -18.46
CA THR A 7 -13.19 7.48 -19.58
C THR A 7 -12.99 6.52 -20.73
N GLY A 8 -12.12 5.50 -20.58
CA GLY A 8 -11.81 4.54 -21.64
C GLY A 8 -11.05 5.12 -22.81
N GLN A 9 -10.51 6.34 -22.69
CA GLN A 9 -9.69 6.97 -23.73
C GLN A 9 -8.29 6.35 -23.82
N ILE A 10 -7.83 5.68 -22.75
CA ILE A 10 -6.65 4.80 -22.72
C ILE A 10 -6.95 3.56 -21.84
N GLY A 11 -6.45 2.38 -22.19
CA GLY A 11 -6.73 1.14 -21.44
C GLY A 11 -8.17 0.61 -21.66
N THR A 12 -8.58 -0.35 -20.83
CA THR A 12 -9.88 -1.06 -20.96
C THR A 12 -10.92 -0.67 -19.89
N LYS A 13 -10.63 0.29 -19.01
CA LYS A 13 -11.55 0.70 -17.95
C LYS A 13 -12.36 1.91 -18.38
N THR A 14 -13.69 1.82 -18.26
CA THR A 14 -14.61 2.90 -18.64
C THR A 14 -15.68 3.03 -17.56
N PHE A 15 -15.89 4.25 -17.07
CA PHE A 15 -16.98 4.60 -16.18
C PHE A 15 -17.93 5.56 -16.91
N THR A 16 -19.19 5.17 -17.04
CA THR A 16 -20.20 5.93 -17.77
C THR A 16 -20.63 7.23 -17.08
N SER A 17 -20.21 7.44 -15.82
CA SER A 17 -20.63 8.54 -14.95
C SER A 17 -19.53 9.54 -14.58
N PHE A 18 -18.39 9.56 -15.29
CA PHE A 18 -17.25 10.42 -14.94
C PHE A 18 -17.10 11.65 -15.87
N PRO A 19 -17.50 12.86 -15.43
CA PRO A 19 -17.30 14.10 -16.17
C PRO A 19 -15.82 14.42 -16.42
N THR A 20 -15.57 15.19 -17.48
CA THR A 20 -14.27 15.75 -17.89
C THR A 20 -13.48 16.46 -16.80
N ASN A 21 -14.18 17.04 -15.81
CA ASN A 21 -13.60 17.85 -14.74
C ASN A 21 -13.49 17.11 -13.41
N SER A 22 -13.67 15.79 -13.39
CA SER A 22 -13.62 15.00 -12.16
C SER A 22 -12.20 14.94 -11.59
N ASN A 23 -12.08 14.98 -10.25
CA ASN A 23 -10.81 14.79 -9.58
C ASN A 23 -10.24 13.40 -9.94
N PRO A 24 -8.96 13.28 -10.34
CA PRO A 24 -8.30 12.00 -10.58
C PRO A 24 -8.49 10.97 -9.46
N CYS A 25 -8.53 11.40 -8.19
CA CYS A 25 -8.78 10.54 -7.03
C CYS A 25 -10.16 9.86 -7.09
N SER A 26 -11.20 10.59 -7.53
CA SER A 26 -12.55 10.04 -7.72
C SER A 26 -12.56 8.87 -8.69
N GLY A 27 -11.54 8.77 -9.52
CA GLY A 27 -11.35 7.71 -10.48
C GLY A 27 -10.87 6.38 -9.95
N CYS A 28 -10.08 6.43 -8.88
CA CYS A 28 -9.58 5.24 -8.21
C CYS A 28 -10.62 4.70 -7.22
N HIS A 29 -11.37 5.58 -6.56
CA HIS A 29 -12.45 5.23 -5.65
C HIS A 29 -13.55 6.31 -5.65
N ASN A 30 -14.78 5.91 -5.35
CA ASN A 30 -15.90 6.82 -5.26
C ASN A 30 -15.90 7.56 -3.91
N VAL A 31 -15.41 8.80 -3.96
CA VAL A 31 -15.32 9.70 -2.80
C VAL A 31 -16.66 10.02 -2.15
N HIS A 32 -17.79 9.83 -2.84
CA HIS A 32 -19.12 10.15 -2.30
C HIS A 32 -19.68 9.05 -1.38
N ILE A 33 -19.21 7.81 -1.52
CA ILE A 33 -19.63 6.69 -0.66
C ILE A 33 -18.57 6.33 0.39
N ALA A 34 -17.35 6.86 0.25
CA ALA A 34 -16.26 6.66 1.19
C ALA A 34 -16.67 7.04 2.63
N LYS A 35 -16.41 6.16 3.59
CA LYS A 35 -16.72 6.38 5.00
C LYS A 35 -15.48 6.86 5.77
N ARG A 36 -15.74 7.44 6.95
CA ARG A 36 -14.72 8.07 7.81
C ARG A 36 -13.95 7.02 8.63
N ASN A 37 -13.17 6.16 7.97
CA ASN A 37 -12.37 5.11 8.62
C ASN A 37 -11.48 5.63 9.76
N LYS A 38 -10.95 6.86 9.66
CA LYS A 38 -10.14 7.48 10.72
C LYS A 38 -10.88 7.62 12.06
N ALA A 39 -12.20 7.83 12.03
CA ALA A 39 -13.01 7.97 13.24
C ALA A 39 -13.36 6.61 13.86
N TYR A 40 -13.22 5.53 13.09
CA TYR A 40 -13.51 4.15 13.50
C TYR A 40 -12.37 3.22 13.07
N PRO A 41 -11.13 3.40 13.60
CA PRO A 41 -10.00 2.55 13.24
C PRO A 41 -10.34 1.09 13.53
N GLY A 42 -10.08 0.20 12.58
CA GLY A 42 -10.33 -1.23 12.72
C GLY A 42 -11.78 -1.67 12.58
N ASP A 43 -12.71 -0.75 12.29
CA ASP A 43 -14.07 -1.13 11.85
C ASP A 43 -14.13 -1.19 10.32
N PRO A 44 -14.17 -2.40 9.72
CA PRO A 44 -14.21 -2.55 8.28
C PRO A 44 -15.47 -1.91 7.66
N THR A 45 -16.57 -1.81 8.41
CA THR A 45 -17.83 -1.23 7.91
C THR A 45 -17.71 0.26 7.58
N TYR A 46 -16.63 0.92 8.00
CA TYR A 46 -16.29 2.31 7.72
C TYR A 46 -15.16 2.47 6.70
N THR A 47 -14.89 1.47 5.86
CA THR A 47 -13.89 1.56 4.78
C THR A 47 -14.06 2.83 3.92
N ALA A 48 -12.93 3.39 3.49
CA ALA A 48 -12.88 4.62 2.70
C ALA A 48 -12.74 4.37 1.19
N ILE A 49 -12.70 3.11 0.76
CA ILE A 49 -12.41 2.73 -0.61
C ILE A 49 -13.57 1.98 -1.27
N SER A 50 -13.77 2.28 -2.55
CA SER A 50 -14.43 1.42 -3.52
C SER A 50 -13.38 1.01 -4.53
N LYS A 51 -13.59 -0.07 -5.28
CA LYS A 51 -12.62 -0.43 -6.33
C LYS A 51 -12.80 0.48 -7.53
N PRO A 52 -11.73 0.69 -8.33
CA PRO A 52 -11.90 1.28 -9.63
C PRO A 52 -12.98 0.54 -10.42
N SER A 53 -12.98 -0.80 -10.50
CA SER A 53 -13.96 -1.54 -11.29
C SER A 53 -15.41 -1.50 -10.76
N ASP A 54 -15.63 -1.05 -9.53
CA ASP A 54 -16.96 -0.98 -8.92
C ASP A 54 -17.03 0.23 -7.98
N HIS A 55 -17.60 1.32 -8.50
CA HIS A 55 -17.78 2.58 -7.77
C HIS A 55 -19.11 2.63 -7.02
N SER A 56 -19.95 1.62 -7.16
CA SER A 56 -21.28 1.58 -6.55
C SER A 56 -21.29 0.93 -5.17
N ALA A 57 -20.26 0.13 -4.87
CA ALA A 57 -20.09 -0.55 -3.60
C ALA A 57 -18.78 -0.18 -2.92
N LEU A 58 -18.78 -0.22 -1.59
CA LEU A 58 -17.56 -0.14 -0.80
C LEU A 58 -16.79 -1.47 -0.88
N TRP A 59 -15.49 -1.40 -0.63
CA TRP A 59 -14.59 -2.55 -0.69
C TRP A 59 -14.00 -2.84 0.69
N GLY A 60 -14.18 -4.07 1.16
CA GLY A 60 -13.70 -4.54 2.46
C GLY A 60 -14.68 -4.32 3.62
N ASP A 61 -15.85 -3.71 3.38
CA ASP A 61 -16.82 -3.42 4.45
C ASP A 61 -17.68 -4.62 4.83
N GLY A 62 -18.27 -5.30 3.86
CA GLY A 62 -19.22 -6.39 4.10
C GLY A 62 -18.65 -7.80 3.98
N ASN A 63 -17.66 -8.00 3.11
CA ASN A 63 -17.18 -9.33 2.76
C ASN A 63 -15.75 -9.59 3.28
N PRO A 64 -15.52 -10.61 4.13
CA PRO A 64 -14.19 -10.98 4.61
C PRO A 64 -13.18 -11.34 3.51
N ASP A 65 -13.62 -11.79 2.33
CA ASP A 65 -12.74 -12.08 1.19
C ASP A 65 -12.14 -10.81 0.56
N GLU A 66 -12.67 -9.65 0.89
CA GLU A 66 -12.20 -8.33 0.44
C GLU A 66 -11.24 -7.69 1.45
N ARG A 67 -10.72 -8.48 2.39
CA ARG A 67 -9.83 -8.05 3.47
C ARG A 67 -8.49 -8.78 3.38
N MET A 68 -7.49 -8.27 4.06
CA MET A 68 -6.15 -8.88 4.09
C MET A 68 -6.12 -10.25 4.78
N SER A 69 -7.22 -10.66 5.44
CA SER A 69 -7.42 -12.02 5.97
C SER A 69 -7.90 -13.03 4.93
N SER A 70 -8.14 -12.63 3.67
CA SER A 70 -8.68 -13.52 2.65
C SER A 70 -7.74 -14.68 2.32
N ALA A 71 -8.30 -15.74 1.72
CA ALA A 71 -7.53 -16.92 1.33
C ALA A 71 -6.36 -16.60 0.36
N ALA A 72 -6.42 -15.49 -0.38
CA ALA A 72 -5.35 -15.04 -1.27
C ALA A 72 -4.05 -14.71 -0.53
N TYR A 73 -4.13 -14.30 0.74
CA TYR A 73 -2.99 -13.97 1.59
C TYR A 73 -2.70 -15.07 2.62
N GLY A 74 -3.70 -15.90 2.93
CA GLY A 74 -3.61 -16.96 3.95
C GLY A 74 -3.13 -16.39 5.28
N THR A 75 -2.11 -17.00 5.87
CA THR A 75 -1.49 -16.49 7.11
C THR A 75 -0.30 -15.58 6.82
N SER A 76 -0.07 -15.13 5.59
CA SER A 76 1.18 -14.44 5.21
C SER A 76 1.14 -12.94 5.45
N TYR A 77 -0.04 -12.31 5.50
CA TYR A 77 -0.14 -10.88 5.82
C TYR A 77 0.34 -10.61 7.25
N GLN A 78 1.21 -9.63 7.39
CA GLN A 78 1.68 -9.14 8.68
C GLN A 78 1.44 -7.64 8.77
N PRO A 79 0.44 -7.18 9.54
CA PRO A 79 0.30 -5.75 9.79
C PRO A 79 1.49 -5.21 10.59
N PRO A 80 1.89 -3.95 10.38
CA PRO A 80 2.90 -3.26 11.19
C PRO A 80 2.45 -3.04 12.64
N LEU A 81 3.38 -2.71 13.53
CA LEU A 81 3.05 -2.24 14.88
C LEU A 81 2.24 -0.93 14.80
N TYR A 82 1.23 -0.81 15.66
CA TYR A 82 0.43 0.41 15.78
C TYR A 82 1.21 1.54 16.46
N TYR A 83 1.96 1.24 17.53
CA TYR A 83 2.93 2.14 18.15
C TYR A 83 4.05 1.33 18.82
N THR A 84 5.17 2.01 19.12
CA THR A 84 6.27 1.43 19.91
C THR A 84 6.39 2.17 21.25
N PRO A 85 6.70 1.48 22.37
CA PRO A 85 6.91 0.04 22.53
C PRO A 85 5.58 -0.69 22.81
N SER A 86 5.02 -1.36 21.81
CA SER A 86 3.87 -2.26 21.95
C SER A 86 4.00 -3.41 20.97
N THR A 87 3.26 -4.48 21.21
CA THR A 87 3.11 -5.61 20.27
C THR A 87 1.80 -5.56 19.50
N ASN A 88 0.94 -4.59 19.80
CA ASN A 88 -0.33 -4.46 19.10
C ASN A 88 -0.10 -3.94 17.69
N LEU A 89 -0.84 -4.53 16.75
CA LEU A 89 -0.70 -4.26 15.33
C LEU A 89 -1.77 -3.27 14.86
N GLU A 90 -1.48 -2.62 13.75
CA GLU A 90 -2.44 -1.86 12.96
C GLU A 90 -3.61 -2.74 12.48
N PRO A 91 -4.80 -2.18 12.18
CA PRO A 91 -5.11 -0.74 12.07
C PRO A 91 -5.49 -0.02 13.36
N ASP A 92 -5.90 -0.71 14.42
CA ASP A 92 -6.51 -0.06 15.60
C ASP A 92 -5.69 -0.19 16.89
N GLY A 93 -4.61 -0.98 16.87
CA GLY A 93 -3.80 -1.20 18.07
C GLY A 93 -4.52 -1.95 19.19
N ALA A 94 -5.61 -2.66 18.91
CA ALA A 94 -6.38 -3.40 19.91
C ALA A 94 -5.90 -4.84 20.14
N SER A 95 -5.09 -5.39 19.24
CA SER A 95 -4.62 -6.78 19.31
C SER A 95 -3.25 -6.95 18.67
N SER A 96 -2.44 -7.88 19.20
CA SER A 96 -1.20 -8.37 18.60
C SER A 96 -1.42 -9.55 17.64
N ASP A 97 -2.65 -10.06 17.54
CA ASP A 97 -2.98 -11.18 16.66
C ASP A 97 -3.13 -10.71 15.20
N ARG A 98 -2.31 -11.29 14.32
CA ARG A 98 -2.29 -10.93 12.90
C ARG A 98 -3.59 -11.23 12.17
N ALA A 99 -4.25 -12.34 12.47
CA ALA A 99 -5.45 -12.76 11.75
C ALA A 99 -6.63 -11.84 12.08
N THR A 100 -6.76 -11.47 13.36
CA THR A 100 -7.73 -10.49 13.85
C THR A 100 -7.57 -9.15 13.13
N GLN A 101 -6.32 -8.67 13.02
CA GLN A 101 -6.04 -7.38 12.41
C GLN A 101 -6.16 -7.40 10.88
N ALA A 102 -5.73 -8.49 10.25
CA ALA A 102 -5.98 -8.77 8.84
C ALA A 102 -7.48 -8.70 8.50
N GLY A 103 -8.34 -9.19 9.40
CA GLY A 103 -9.80 -9.17 9.26
C GLY A 103 -10.44 -7.80 9.40
N LYS A 104 -9.66 -6.78 9.75
CA LYS A 104 -10.09 -5.37 9.86
C LYS A 104 -9.51 -4.49 8.75
N THR A 105 -8.48 -4.96 8.04
CA THR A 105 -7.81 -4.22 6.98
C THR A 105 -8.40 -4.58 5.61
N PRO A 106 -8.97 -3.62 4.87
CA PRO A 106 -9.37 -3.84 3.49
C PRO A 106 -8.22 -4.36 2.63
N ASP A 107 -8.53 -5.16 1.61
CA ASP A 107 -7.55 -5.63 0.64
C ASP A 107 -7.09 -4.46 -0.25
N TYR A 108 -6.09 -3.73 0.25
CA TYR A 108 -5.45 -2.63 -0.46
C TYR A 108 -4.58 -3.11 -1.61
N VAL A 109 -4.13 -4.37 -1.62
CA VAL A 109 -3.33 -4.92 -2.72
C VAL A 109 -4.18 -5.05 -3.98
N THR A 110 -5.35 -5.66 -3.88
CA THR A 110 -6.32 -5.74 -5.01
C THR A 110 -6.73 -4.34 -5.46
N PHE A 111 -6.97 -3.42 -4.53
CA PHE A 111 -7.30 -2.04 -4.85
C PHE A 111 -6.18 -1.31 -5.63
N CYS A 112 -4.94 -1.32 -5.13
CA CYS A 112 -3.83 -0.61 -5.74
C CYS A 112 -3.39 -1.23 -7.06
N THR A 113 -3.34 -2.57 -7.15
CA THR A 113 -2.93 -3.27 -8.38
C THR A 113 -3.94 -3.10 -9.52
N ALA A 114 -5.17 -2.67 -9.23
CA ALA A 114 -6.15 -2.31 -10.24
C ALA A 114 -5.70 -1.13 -11.13
N CYS A 115 -4.77 -0.30 -10.65
CA CYS A 115 -4.13 0.81 -11.41
C CYS A 115 -2.63 0.60 -11.63
N HIS A 116 -1.95 -0.14 -10.74
CA HIS A 116 -0.53 -0.47 -10.82
C HIS A 116 -0.25 -1.79 -11.58
N THR A 117 -0.90 -1.98 -12.74
CA THR A 117 -0.83 -3.23 -13.49
C THR A 117 0.51 -3.42 -14.21
N SER A 118 0.94 -4.67 -14.39
CA SER A 118 2.11 -5.07 -15.21
C SER A 118 1.81 -5.23 -16.71
N THR A 119 0.55 -5.09 -17.13
CA THR A 119 0.12 -5.18 -18.54
C THR A 119 -0.03 -3.80 -19.18
N ALA A 120 -0.26 -3.76 -20.51
CA ALA A 120 -0.39 -2.56 -21.37
C ALA A 120 -1.50 -1.54 -21.00
N SER A 121 -2.11 -1.67 -19.82
CA SER A 121 -3.10 -0.75 -19.23
C SER A 121 -2.49 0.18 -18.17
N SER A 122 -1.16 0.35 -18.19
CA SER A 122 -0.44 1.26 -17.30
C SER A 122 -1.07 2.65 -17.32
N VAL A 123 -1.29 3.25 -16.15
CA VAL A 123 -1.86 4.61 -16.07
C VAL A 123 -0.72 5.62 -16.22
N TRP A 124 -0.83 6.59 -17.13
CA TRP A 124 0.12 7.70 -17.18
C TRP A 124 -0.12 8.62 -15.99
N SER A 125 0.91 9.29 -15.47
CA SER A 125 0.79 10.34 -14.46
C SER A 125 1.45 11.61 -15.00
N THR A 126 0.64 12.63 -15.23
CA THR A 126 1.09 13.97 -15.65
C THR A 126 1.86 14.66 -14.54
N THR A 127 1.43 14.47 -13.28
CA THR A 127 2.16 14.97 -12.10
C THR A 127 3.56 14.37 -11.99
N LEU A 128 3.73 13.09 -12.31
CA LEU A 128 5.04 12.42 -12.25
C LEU A 128 5.81 12.46 -13.58
N GLY A 129 5.18 12.88 -14.67
CA GLY A 129 5.75 12.89 -16.01
C GLY A 129 6.06 11.49 -16.57
N GLY A 130 5.28 10.47 -16.20
CA GLY A 130 5.58 9.09 -16.56
C GLY A 130 4.46 8.09 -16.24
N TRP A 131 4.61 6.85 -16.70
CA TRP A 131 3.71 5.76 -16.33
C TRP A 131 3.85 5.40 -14.84
N LEU A 132 2.72 5.09 -14.19
CA LEU A 132 2.72 4.49 -12.86
C LEU A 132 3.57 3.22 -12.88
N LYS A 133 4.35 3.03 -11.81
CA LYS A 133 5.17 1.84 -11.66
C LYS A 133 4.27 0.61 -11.53
N SER A 134 4.49 -0.37 -12.41
CA SER A 134 3.86 -1.67 -12.31
C SER A 134 4.32 -2.40 -11.06
N ILE A 135 3.37 -3.06 -10.40
CA ILE A 135 3.62 -3.88 -9.22
C ILE A 135 3.39 -5.34 -9.64
N ASN A 136 4.36 -6.20 -9.35
CA ASN A 136 4.22 -7.63 -9.56
C ASN A 136 4.09 -8.31 -8.21
N TRP A 137 2.85 -8.61 -7.80
CA TRP A 137 2.59 -9.21 -6.49
C TRP A 137 2.75 -10.74 -6.45
N SER A 138 3.17 -11.37 -7.54
CA SER A 138 3.35 -12.83 -7.59
C SER A 138 4.53 -13.33 -6.75
N SER A 139 4.62 -14.64 -6.55
CA SER A 139 5.70 -15.31 -5.80
C SER A 139 7.10 -15.13 -6.42
N THR A 140 7.20 -14.64 -7.65
CA THR A 140 8.46 -14.31 -8.32
C THR A 140 8.62 -12.82 -8.59
N GLY A 141 7.76 -11.97 -8.02
CA GLY A 141 7.71 -10.53 -8.26
C GLY A 141 8.45 -9.70 -7.21
N ASP A 142 7.74 -8.74 -6.62
CA ASP A 142 8.25 -7.77 -5.64
C ASP A 142 8.40 -8.40 -4.24
N TYR A 143 9.48 -8.04 -3.50
CA TYR A 143 9.84 -8.61 -2.19
C TYR A 143 8.90 -8.30 -1.02
N HIS A 144 8.13 -7.21 -1.11
CA HIS A 144 7.10 -6.91 -0.11
C HIS A 144 5.74 -7.49 -0.51
N GLY A 145 5.70 -8.22 -1.64
CA GLY A 145 4.57 -9.00 -2.11
C GLY A 145 4.66 -10.47 -1.74
N GLN A 146 4.28 -11.38 -2.65
CA GLN A 146 4.31 -12.82 -2.35
C GLN A 146 5.70 -13.45 -2.53
N ARG A 147 6.67 -12.72 -3.08
CA ARG A 147 8.03 -13.24 -3.28
C ARG A 147 8.73 -13.41 -1.93
N ASN A 148 9.32 -14.59 -1.75
CA ASN A 148 10.10 -14.88 -0.56
C ASN A 148 11.32 -13.95 -0.48
N GLY A 149 11.41 -13.18 0.61
CA GLY A 149 12.47 -12.21 0.84
C GLY A 149 13.44 -12.64 1.92
N GLY A 150 14.75 -12.50 1.65
CA GLY A 150 15.79 -12.57 2.67
C GLY A 150 16.09 -11.17 3.23
N GLY A 151 16.40 -11.05 4.52
CA GLY A 151 16.79 -9.76 5.09
C GLY A 151 16.69 -9.71 6.62
N GLY A 152 17.39 -8.75 7.22
CA GLY A 152 17.25 -8.44 8.64
C GLY A 152 15.93 -7.70 8.82
N LYS A 153 15.01 -8.29 9.58
CA LYS A 153 13.65 -7.79 9.78
C LYS A 153 13.38 -7.76 11.28
N GLU A 154 12.87 -6.64 11.77
CA GLU A 154 12.48 -6.52 13.18
C GLU A 154 11.03 -6.94 13.38
N ALA A 155 10.65 -7.08 14.65
CA ALA A 155 9.26 -7.29 15.02
C ALA A 155 8.35 -6.24 14.33
N PRO A 156 7.18 -6.69 13.81
CA PRO A 156 6.57 -8.01 13.94
C PRO A 156 6.94 -8.95 12.78
N TYR A 157 8.01 -8.68 12.03
CA TYR A 157 8.44 -9.42 10.83
C TYR A 157 9.65 -10.34 11.07
N ASN A 158 9.89 -10.78 12.31
CA ASN A 158 11.12 -11.47 12.70
C ASN A 158 10.99 -13.00 12.87
N TYR A 159 9.87 -13.61 12.51
CA TYR A 159 9.61 -15.06 12.73
C TYR A 159 9.31 -15.87 11.47
N SER A 160 9.22 -15.25 10.29
CA SER A 160 9.06 -15.92 9.00
C SER A 160 9.94 -15.25 7.94
N ASN A 161 10.29 -16.00 6.90
CA ASN A 161 11.02 -15.47 5.76
C ASN A 161 10.11 -14.71 4.79
N ASN A 162 8.82 -15.06 4.72
CA ASN A 162 7.87 -14.41 3.83
C ASN A 162 6.73 -13.75 4.60
N PHE A 163 6.50 -12.47 4.32
CA PHE A 163 5.36 -11.71 4.79
C PHE A 163 4.80 -10.89 3.63
N VAL A 164 3.49 -10.88 3.51
CA VAL A 164 2.78 -9.95 2.63
C VAL A 164 2.53 -8.67 3.42
N LEU A 165 2.70 -7.52 2.77
CA LEU A 165 2.30 -6.21 3.29
C LEU A 165 1.07 -5.68 2.54
N ALA A 166 0.27 -4.84 3.17
CA ALA A 166 -0.67 -4.00 2.46
C ALA A 166 0.09 -2.82 1.84
N CYS A 167 -0.38 -2.29 0.72
CA CYS A 167 0.25 -1.11 0.10
C CYS A 167 0.27 0.08 1.07
N THR A 168 -0.77 0.20 1.89
CA THR A 168 -0.94 1.26 2.89
C THR A 168 -0.17 1.02 4.19
N ASP A 169 0.57 -0.09 4.33
CA ASP A 169 1.52 -0.23 5.45
C ASP A 169 2.66 0.79 5.32
N CYS A 170 2.95 1.23 4.09
CA CYS A 170 3.96 2.26 3.78
C CYS A 170 3.37 3.52 3.12
N HIS A 171 2.28 3.40 2.36
CA HIS A 171 1.74 4.50 1.55
C HIS A 171 0.48 5.16 2.14
N GLU A 172 0.36 6.48 2.05
CA GLU A 172 -0.78 7.29 2.50
C GLU A 172 -1.10 8.41 1.48
N PRO A 173 -2.16 8.26 0.68
CA PRO A 173 -2.53 9.22 -0.36
C PRO A 173 -3.15 10.53 0.16
N HIS A 174 -3.67 10.59 1.39
CA HIS A 174 -4.41 11.73 1.94
C HIS A 174 -3.68 12.48 3.07
N GLY A 175 -2.44 12.12 3.37
CA GLY A 175 -1.71 12.70 4.50
C GLY A 175 -0.19 12.61 4.41
N SER A 176 0.35 12.07 3.33
CA SER A 176 1.80 11.97 3.12
C SER A 176 2.45 13.36 2.99
N PRO A 177 3.60 13.59 3.66
CA PRO A 177 4.43 14.78 3.45
C PRO A 177 5.21 14.74 2.12
N SER A 178 5.28 13.59 1.44
CA SER A 178 5.86 13.44 0.11
C SER A 178 4.78 13.15 -0.94
N TYR A 179 4.55 14.08 -1.86
CA TYR A 179 3.56 13.91 -2.94
C TYR A 179 4.00 12.85 -3.98
N ARG A 180 5.30 12.63 -4.15
CA ARG A 180 5.84 11.73 -5.18
C ARG A 180 5.75 10.26 -4.79
N TYR A 181 6.01 9.96 -3.52
CA TYR A 181 6.10 8.59 -3.02
C TYR A 181 4.96 8.23 -2.07
N LEU A 182 4.18 9.21 -1.62
CA LEU A 182 3.04 9.04 -0.74
C LEU A 182 3.42 8.27 0.53
N ILE A 183 4.60 8.48 1.12
CA ILE A 183 5.04 7.72 2.30
C ILE A 183 4.31 8.20 3.56
N ARG A 184 3.86 7.25 4.38
CA ARG A 184 3.25 7.51 5.68
C ARG A 184 4.17 8.24 6.62
N LYS A 185 3.60 9.14 7.42
CA LYS A 185 4.29 9.81 8.53
C LYS A 185 4.71 8.85 9.64
N GLU A 186 4.07 7.69 9.73
CA GLU A 186 4.36 6.66 10.72
C GLU A 186 4.26 5.28 10.05
N VAL A 187 5.28 4.46 10.23
CA VAL A 187 5.38 3.09 9.72
C VAL A 187 5.98 2.21 10.82
N ASN A 188 5.38 1.04 11.04
CA ASN A 188 5.81 0.08 12.06
C ASN A 188 5.97 0.70 13.46
N GLY A 189 4.97 1.48 13.87
CA GLY A 189 4.87 2.09 15.20
C GLY A 189 5.88 3.20 15.49
N GLY A 190 6.54 3.76 14.47
CA GLY A 190 7.43 4.90 14.61
C GLY A 190 7.32 5.91 13.47
N ALA A 191 7.68 7.16 13.76
CA ALA A 191 7.66 8.25 12.79
C ALA A 191 8.67 8.05 11.65
N THR A 192 8.33 8.60 10.49
CA THR A 192 9.23 8.78 9.35
C THR A 192 9.39 10.28 9.08
N ASP A 193 10.59 10.68 8.67
CA ASP A 193 10.88 12.06 8.25
C ASP A 193 10.84 12.20 6.71
N PHE A 194 10.14 11.27 6.04
CA PHE A 194 10.22 11.10 4.59
C PHE A 194 9.56 12.26 3.84
N SER A 195 10.35 13.23 3.39
CA SER A 195 9.84 14.41 2.66
C SER A 195 10.41 14.55 1.24
N GLY A 196 11.29 13.65 0.81
CA GLY A 196 11.93 13.72 -0.50
C GLY A 196 12.72 12.47 -0.88
N ASN A 197 13.58 12.59 -1.90
CA ASN A 197 14.35 11.48 -2.46
C ASN A 197 15.84 11.58 -2.09
N THR A 198 16.17 11.43 -0.81
CA THR A 198 17.56 11.44 -0.31
C THR A 198 17.81 10.22 0.57
N ARG A 199 19.08 9.90 0.84
CA ARG A 199 19.44 8.73 1.66
C ARG A 199 18.82 8.82 3.05
N ALA A 200 18.92 9.98 3.70
CA ALA A 200 18.35 10.20 5.02
C ALA A 200 16.83 9.96 5.06
N TYR A 201 16.09 10.39 4.03
CA TYR A 201 14.64 10.16 3.96
C TYR A 201 14.32 8.67 3.78
N TRP A 202 14.99 7.98 2.86
CA TRP A 202 14.81 6.53 2.70
C TRP A 202 15.21 5.75 3.95
N ASP A 203 16.31 6.13 4.61
CA ASP A 203 16.74 5.53 5.87
C ASP A 203 15.70 5.73 6.97
N SER A 204 15.04 6.90 7.05
CA SER A 204 13.98 7.15 8.04
C SER A 204 12.81 6.15 7.92
N LEU A 205 12.45 5.78 6.69
CA LEU A 205 11.41 4.79 6.38
C LEU A 205 11.93 3.36 6.58
N CYS A 206 13.01 2.98 5.88
CA CYS A 206 13.48 1.60 5.83
C CYS A 206 13.99 1.11 7.19
N ASN A 207 14.50 2.00 8.05
CA ASN A 207 14.87 1.67 9.43
C ASN A 207 13.72 1.20 10.29
N ARG A 208 12.47 1.50 9.93
CA ARG A 208 11.30 1.06 10.71
C ARG A 208 11.19 -0.47 10.73
N CYS A 209 11.74 -1.15 9.73
CA CYS A 209 11.70 -2.62 9.63
C CYS A 209 13.09 -3.26 9.45
N HIS A 210 14.09 -2.52 8.95
CA HIS A 210 15.42 -3.03 8.59
C HIS A 210 16.61 -2.29 9.28
N PRO A 211 16.56 -1.98 10.59
CA PRO A 211 17.61 -1.21 11.27
C PRO A 211 18.99 -1.89 11.23
N SER A 212 19.04 -3.22 11.31
CA SER A 212 20.29 -4.01 11.27
C SER A 212 20.95 -4.07 9.88
N LYS A 213 20.31 -3.52 8.84
CA LYS A 213 20.81 -3.59 7.45
C LYS A 213 21.33 -2.28 6.91
N LEU A 214 21.14 -1.15 7.60
CA LEU A 214 21.69 0.13 7.11
C LEU A 214 23.21 0.23 7.22
N SER A 215 23.81 -0.28 8.29
CA SER A 215 25.27 -0.27 8.50
C SER A 215 26.02 -1.20 7.55
N SER A 216 25.33 -2.20 6.97
CA SER A 216 25.91 -3.19 6.05
C SER A 216 25.54 -2.97 4.58
N HIS A 217 24.73 -1.96 4.27
CA HIS A 217 24.27 -1.70 2.90
C HIS A 217 25.31 -0.90 2.09
N HIS A 218 25.55 -1.30 0.84
CA HIS A 218 26.58 -0.74 -0.03
C HIS A 218 26.47 0.79 -0.23
N GLY A 219 27.46 1.54 0.25
CA GLY A 219 27.81 2.90 -0.24
C GLY A 219 26.67 3.93 -0.29
N SER A 220 26.93 5.02 -0.99
CA SER A 220 26.07 6.20 -1.13
C SER A 220 24.73 5.98 -1.87
N LYS A 221 24.37 4.74 -2.20
CA LYS A 221 23.14 4.42 -2.95
C LYS A 221 21.88 4.54 -2.10
N LEU A 222 20.78 4.91 -2.71
CA LEU A 222 19.47 4.95 -2.04
C LEU A 222 18.85 3.55 -1.98
N CYS A 223 18.06 3.26 -0.94
CA CYS A 223 17.29 2.03 -0.87
C CYS A 223 16.44 1.85 -2.13
N SER A 224 15.79 2.93 -2.59
CA SER A 224 14.92 2.94 -3.78
C SER A 224 15.63 2.77 -5.12
N GLU A 225 16.97 2.79 -5.16
CA GLU A 225 17.71 2.47 -6.40
C GLU A 225 17.81 0.97 -6.64
N CYS A 226 17.61 0.15 -5.60
CA CYS A 226 17.69 -1.30 -5.67
C CYS A 226 16.39 -1.99 -5.18
N HIS A 227 15.72 -1.43 -4.18
CA HIS A 227 14.53 -1.99 -3.53
C HIS A 227 13.28 -1.19 -3.91
N TYR A 228 12.80 -1.37 -5.14
CA TYR A 228 11.61 -0.69 -5.66
C TYR A 228 10.74 -1.63 -6.50
N HIS A 229 9.47 -1.27 -6.69
CA HIS A 229 8.51 -2.07 -7.48
C HIS A 229 8.96 -2.26 -8.93
N GLY A 230 8.94 -3.51 -9.38
CA GLY A 230 9.41 -3.91 -10.72
C GLY A 230 10.91 -4.15 -10.82
N ASN A 231 11.63 -4.18 -9.68
CA ASN A 231 13.04 -4.53 -9.64
C ASN A 231 13.24 -5.88 -8.94
N ASN A 232 13.98 -6.79 -9.58
CA ASN A 232 14.09 -8.18 -9.12
C ASN A 232 15.33 -8.50 -8.27
N PHE A 233 16.11 -7.48 -7.85
CA PHE A 233 17.45 -7.61 -7.26
C PHE A 233 17.57 -8.66 -6.15
#